data_AF-A0A164UZX8-F1
#
_entry.id   AF-A0A164UZX8-F1
#
_cell.length_a   1.000
_cell.length_b   1.000
_cell.length_c   1.000
_cell.angle_alpha   90.00
_cell.angle_beta   90.00
_cell.angle_gamma   90.00
#
_symmetry.space_group_name_H-M   'P 1'
#
loop_
_entity.id
_entity.type
_entity.pdbx_description
1 polymer ?
#
loop_
_entity_poly.entity_id
_entity_poly.type
_entity_poly.pdbx_seq_one_letter_code
_entity_poly.pdbx_strand_id
1 'polypeptide(L)'
;EDFHSRFWEDVKLCAEKFQRHVCGDVCWKNRPTRECRFNFPHDIVSESRFDPDTNSVWLKCSDPTINWFNPYISAYCRHNHDIKSILSGRSAKAAMFYISDYITKAEMSLGDMLSLL
;
A
#
# COMPACT_ATOMS: atom_id res chain seq x y z
N GLU A 1 19.62 -25.88 13.09
CA GLU A 1 18.46 -25.17 12.51
C GLU A 1 18.88 -24.51 11.22
N ASP A 2 18.00 -24.55 10.21
CA ASP A 2 18.23 -23.94 8.91
C ASP A 2 17.98 -22.43 8.97
N PHE A 3 18.82 -21.64 8.31
CA PHE A 3 18.69 -20.19 8.26
C PHE A 3 17.34 -19.78 7.66
N HIS A 4 16.91 -20.51 6.62
CA HIS A 4 15.69 -20.18 5.88
C HIS A 4 14.43 -20.29 6.77
N SER A 5 14.33 -21.31 7.63
CA SER A 5 13.19 -21.46 8.53
C SER A 5 13.14 -20.33 9.57
N ARG A 6 14.30 -19.98 10.16
CA ARG A 6 14.39 -18.89 11.14
C ARG A 6 14.08 -17.52 10.53
N PHE A 7 14.50 -17.29 9.29
CA PHE A 7 14.18 -16.06 8.57
C PHE A 7 12.67 -15.88 8.39
N TRP A 8 11.96 -16.91 7.90
CA TRP A 8 10.52 -16.82 7.69
C TRP A 8 9.72 -16.72 8.98
N GLU A 9 10.21 -17.33 10.06
CA GLU A 9 9.63 -17.15 11.38
C GLU A 9 9.75 -15.70 11.87
N ASP A 10 10.94 -15.09 11.77
CA ASP A 10 11.14 -13.69 12.17
C ASP A 10 10.35 -12.73 11.27
N VAL A 11 10.27 -13.00 9.97
CA VAL A 11 9.41 -12.24 9.04
C VAL A 11 7.95 -12.30 9.47
N LYS A 12 7.43 -13.48 9.82
CA LYS A 12 6.05 -13.63 10.28
C LYS A 12 5.80 -12.83 11.56
N LEU A 13 6.69 -12.93 12.54
CA LEU A 13 6.59 -12.17 13.79
C LEU A 13 6.63 -10.66 13.54
N CYS A 14 7.52 -10.20 12.67
CA CYS A 14 7.62 -8.78 12.29
C CYS A 14 6.38 -8.31 11.51
N ALA A 15 5.86 -9.12 10.58
CA ALA A 15 4.67 -8.79 9.81
C ALA A 15 3.44 -8.62 10.71
N GLU A 16 3.20 -9.58 11.60
CA GLU A 16 2.10 -9.53 12.56
C GLU A 16 2.19 -8.32 13.50
N LYS A 17 3.40 -8.00 13.97
CA LYS A 17 3.60 -6.91 14.92
C LYS A 17 3.54 -5.52 14.28
N PHE A 18 4.10 -5.36 13.07
CA PHE A 18 4.35 -4.04 12.50
C PHE A 18 3.54 -3.71 11.25
N GLN A 19 3.06 -4.73 10.51
CA GLN A 19 2.32 -4.53 9.26
C GLN A 19 0.81 -4.70 9.43
N ARG A 20 0.37 -5.32 10.53
CA ARG A 20 -1.06 -5.46 10.84
C ARG A 20 -1.66 -4.12 11.22
N HIS A 21 -2.68 -3.73 10.46
CA HIS A 21 -3.43 -2.53 10.69
C HIS A 21 -4.49 -2.72 11.76
N VAL A 22 -4.53 -1.79 12.71
CA VAL A 22 -5.64 -1.59 13.63
C VAL A 22 -6.05 -0.13 13.52
N CYS A 23 -7.32 0.12 13.21
CA CYS A 23 -7.76 1.50 13.05
C CYS A 23 -7.64 2.27 14.37
N GLY A 24 -7.08 3.47 14.28
CA GLY A 24 -7.02 4.45 15.37
C GLY A 24 -7.43 5.83 14.89
N ASP A 25 -7.29 6.85 15.74
CA ASP A 25 -7.80 8.21 15.45
C ASP A 25 -7.28 8.80 14.14
N VAL A 26 -6.02 8.51 13.79
CA VAL A 26 -5.40 8.95 12.53
C VAL A 26 -6.09 8.42 11.28
N CYS A 27 -6.80 7.29 11.37
CA CYS A 27 -7.55 6.69 10.26
C CYS A 27 -8.78 7.50 9.90
N TRP A 28 -9.30 8.28 10.84
CA TRP A 28 -10.54 9.06 10.67
C TRP A 28 -10.24 10.54 10.44
N LYS A 29 -8.97 10.95 10.47
CA LYS A 29 -8.57 12.33 10.27
C LYS A 29 -9.05 12.83 8.91
N ASN A 30 -9.81 13.92 8.91
CA ASN A 30 -10.40 14.56 7.73
C ASN A 30 -11.34 13.64 6.92
N ARG A 31 -11.92 12.61 7.57
CA ARG A 31 -12.94 11.75 6.95
C ARG A 31 -14.29 11.99 7.63
N PRO A 32 -15.31 12.48 6.90
CA PRO A 32 -16.65 12.65 7.46
C PRO A 32 -17.33 11.29 7.71
N THR A 33 -16.98 10.28 6.91
CA THR A 33 -17.35 8.88 7.11
C THR A 33 -16.30 8.20 8.00
N ARG A 34 -16.69 7.21 8.82
CA ARG A 34 -15.74 6.36 9.56
C ARG A 34 -15.10 5.30 8.65
N GLU A 35 -14.72 5.71 7.45
CA GLU A 35 -13.99 4.89 6.48
C GLU A 35 -12.49 5.12 6.66
N CYS A 36 -11.73 4.03 6.64
CA CYS A 36 -10.31 4.12 6.99
C CYS A 36 -9.59 4.92 5.91
N ARG A 37 -8.94 6.03 6.29
CA ARG A 37 -8.15 6.86 5.39
C ARG A 37 -7.09 6.08 4.61
N PHE A 38 -6.62 4.96 5.16
CA PHE A 38 -5.62 4.08 4.55
C PHE A 38 -6.22 2.93 3.72
N ASN A 39 -7.53 2.97 3.44
CA ASN A 39 -8.25 1.98 2.62
C ASN A 39 -8.15 0.54 3.17
N PHE A 40 -8.29 0.41 4.49
CA PHE A 40 -8.52 -0.88 5.16
C PHE A 40 -10.02 -1.09 5.42
N PRO A 41 -10.52 -2.35 5.34
CA PRO A 41 -9.82 -3.55 4.87
C PRO A 41 -9.50 -3.48 3.37
N HIS A 42 -8.37 -4.08 2.95
CA HIS A 42 -8.05 -4.29 1.54
C HIS A 42 -8.97 -5.33 0.91
N ASP A 43 -9.12 -5.29 -0.40
CA ASP A 43 -9.83 -6.34 -1.13
C ASP A 43 -9.09 -7.66 -1.05
N ILE A 44 -9.80 -8.73 -0.70
CA ILE A 44 -9.26 -10.09 -0.76
C ILE A 44 -9.16 -10.49 -2.22
N VAL A 45 -7.96 -10.91 -2.63
CA VAL A 45 -7.67 -11.39 -3.98
C VAL A 45 -7.14 -12.81 -3.85
N SER A 46 -7.91 -13.80 -4.31
CA SER A 46 -7.55 -15.22 -4.17
C SER A 46 -6.24 -15.57 -4.88
N GLU A 47 -6.03 -15.00 -6.08
CA GLU A 47 -4.89 -15.26 -6.95
C GLU A 47 -4.47 -14.00 -7.70
N SER A 48 -3.16 -13.85 -7.90
CA SER A 48 -2.61 -12.74 -8.67
C SER A 48 -3.03 -12.87 -10.14
N ARG A 49 -3.48 -11.77 -10.74
CA ARG A 49 -3.94 -11.73 -12.13
C ARG A 49 -3.65 -10.39 -12.78
N PHE A 50 -3.53 -10.39 -14.10
CA PHE A 50 -3.57 -9.17 -14.90
C PHE A 50 -4.98 -8.95 -15.43
N ASP A 51 -5.48 -7.74 -15.27
CA ASP A 51 -6.76 -7.29 -15.81
C ASP A 51 -6.50 -6.46 -17.08
N PRO A 52 -6.84 -7.00 -18.28
CA PRO A 52 -6.56 -6.34 -19.54
C PRO A 52 -7.43 -5.11 -19.80
N ASP A 53 -8.63 -5.04 -19.20
CA ASP A 53 -9.56 -3.92 -19.44
C ASP A 53 -9.06 -2.65 -18.73
N THR A 54 -8.49 -2.83 -17.52
CA THR A 54 -7.95 -1.74 -16.72
C THR A 54 -6.43 -1.60 -16.84
N ASN A 55 -5.77 -2.51 -17.56
CA ASN A 55 -4.31 -2.63 -17.65
C ASN A 55 -3.62 -2.66 -16.27
N SER A 56 -4.25 -3.35 -15.31
CA SER A 56 -3.82 -3.40 -13.91
C SER A 56 -3.40 -4.81 -13.50
N VAL A 57 -2.36 -4.93 -12.68
CA VAL A 57 -2.04 -6.21 -12.01
C VAL A 57 -2.61 -6.20 -10.61
N TRP A 58 -3.40 -7.22 -10.32
CA TRP A 58 -3.90 -7.53 -8.99
C TRP A 58 -2.99 -8.58 -8.38
N LEU A 59 -2.48 -8.31 -7.18
CA LEU A 59 -1.69 -9.28 -6.42
C LEU A 59 -2.60 -10.04 -5.45
N LYS A 60 -2.29 -11.30 -5.20
CA LYS A 60 -2.97 -12.13 -4.19
C LYS A 60 -2.89 -11.46 -2.81
N CYS A 61 -4.05 -11.22 -2.21
CA CYS A 61 -4.20 -10.69 -0.86
C CYS A 61 -5.04 -11.67 -0.05
N SER A 62 -4.43 -12.33 0.95
CA SER A 62 -5.10 -13.33 1.80
C SER A 62 -5.54 -12.79 3.16
N ASP A 63 -4.95 -11.69 3.63
CA ASP A 63 -5.35 -11.00 4.85
C ASP A 63 -5.58 -9.52 4.51
N PRO A 64 -6.82 -9.03 4.60
CA PRO A 64 -7.16 -7.67 4.19
C PRO A 64 -6.71 -6.61 5.21
N THR A 65 -6.15 -7.02 6.35
CA THR A 65 -5.72 -6.13 7.45
C THR A 65 -4.21 -6.00 7.57
N ILE A 66 -3.45 -6.55 6.62
CA ILE A 66 -1.98 -6.44 6.58
C ILE A 66 -1.55 -5.59 5.39
N ASN A 67 -0.60 -4.67 5.60
CA ASN A 67 0.06 -3.94 4.52
C ASN A 67 0.81 -4.87 3.57
N TRP A 68 0.94 -4.46 2.31
CA TRP A 68 1.90 -5.09 1.40
C TRP A 68 3.32 -4.82 1.89
N PHE A 69 4.03 -5.87 2.29
CA PHE A 69 5.37 -5.77 2.86
C PHE A 69 6.38 -6.63 2.10
N ASN A 70 7.65 -6.26 2.18
CA ASN A 70 8.75 -7.06 1.69
C ASN A 70 9.37 -7.86 2.85
N PRO A 71 9.55 -9.18 2.74
CA PRO A 71 10.14 -10.00 3.80
C PRO A 71 11.51 -9.52 4.27
N TYR A 72 12.38 -9.12 3.36
CA TYR A 72 13.74 -8.67 3.68
C TYR A 72 13.73 -7.31 4.39
N ILE A 73 12.91 -6.37 3.91
CA ILE A 73 12.75 -5.07 4.58
C ILE A 73 12.11 -5.26 5.96
N SER A 74 11.15 -6.19 6.10
CA SER A 74 10.53 -6.50 7.40
C SER A 74 11.56 -7.05 8.40
N ALA A 75 12.36 -8.02 7.98
CA ALA A 75 13.39 -8.63 8.82
C ALA A 75 14.50 -7.62 9.19
N TYR A 76 14.93 -6.80 8.24
CA TYR A 76 16.03 -5.85 8.44
C TYR A 76 15.59 -4.62 9.24
N CYS A 77 14.51 -3.96 8.80
CA CYS A 77 14.09 -2.68 9.36
C CYS A 77 13.17 -2.80 10.57
N ARG A 78 12.41 -3.90 10.68
CA ARG A 78 11.50 -4.20 11.80
C ARG A 78 10.52 -3.07 12.14
N HIS A 79 10.02 -2.38 11.12
CA HIS A 79 9.00 -1.34 11.25
C HIS A 79 7.98 -1.42 10.10
N ASN A 80 6.85 -0.73 10.29
CA ASN A 80 5.80 -0.63 9.27
C ASN A 80 6.37 -0.07 7.96
N HIS A 81 6.00 -0.68 6.83
CA HIS A 81 6.24 -0.13 5.51
C HIS A 81 5.13 -0.59 4.57
N ASP A 82 4.67 0.32 3.73
CA ASP A 82 3.65 0.03 2.73
C ASP A 82 4.30 0.09 1.34
N ILE A 83 4.41 -1.07 0.70
CA ILE A 83 5.01 -1.20 -0.63
C ILE A 83 3.90 -1.53 -1.62
N LYS A 84 3.54 -0.58 -2.46
CA LYS A 84 2.57 -0.80 -3.53
C LYS A 84 3.25 -0.84 -4.89
N SER A 85 2.85 -1.80 -5.72
CA SER A 85 3.26 -1.81 -7.13
C SER A 85 2.46 -0.74 -7.87
N ILE A 86 3.15 0.31 -8.30
CA ILE A 86 2.55 1.38 -9.09
C ILE A 86 2.81 1.05 -10.55
N LEU A 87 1.81 0.43 -11.19
CA LEU A 87 1.88 -0.03 -12.57
C LEU A 87 1.30 1.00 -13.54
N SER A 88 1.51 0.75 -14.82
CA SER A 88 1.06 1.57 -15.95
C SER A 88 -0.43 1.92 -15.90
N GLY A 89 -0.80 2.99 -16.62
CA GLY A 89 -2.19 3.45 -16.71
C GLY A 89 -2.48 4.60 -15.73
N ARG A 90 -3.74 4.69 -15.30
CA ARG A 90 -4.21 5.84 -14.50
C ARG A 90 -3.55 5.92 -13.12
N SER A 91 -3.29 4.78 -12.48
CA SER A 91 -2.64 4.70 -11.16
C SER A 91 -1.19 5.19 -11.20
N ALA A 92 -0.40 4.81 -12.22
CA ALA A 92 0.93 5.38 -12.42
C ALA A 92 0.90 6.89 -12.65
N LYS A 93 -0.02 7.38 -13.50
CA LYS A 93 -0.14 8.82 -13.75
C LYS A 93 -0.45 9.57 -12.46
N ALA A 94 -1.45 9.13 -11.69
CA ALA A 94 -1.82 9.74 -10.42
C ALA A 94 -0.67 9.70 -9.40
N ALA A 95 0.05 8.57 -9.30
CA ALA A 95 1.20 8.45 -8.42
C ALA A 95 2.35 9.39 -8.81
N MET A 96 2.64 9.57 -10.09
CA MET A 96 3.67 10.50 -10.56
C MET A 96 3.36 11.94 -10.14
N PHE A 97 2.11 12.38 -10.26
CA PHE A 97 1.69 13.70 -9.78
C PHE A 97 1.81 13.80 -8.27
N TYR A 98 1.26 12.82 -7.53
CA TYR A 98 1.36 12.81 -6.07
C TYR A 98 2.80 12.88 -5.57
N ILE A 99 3.71 12.09 -6.16
CA ILE A 99 5.13 12.08 -5.80
C ILE A 99 5.77 13.44 -6.16
N SER A 100 5.47 13.98 -7.35
CA SER A 100 5.98 15.27 -7.80
C SER A 100 5.55 16.40 -6.86
N ASP A 101 4.25 16.48 -6.53
CA ASP A 101 3.70 17.48 -5.60
C ASP A 101 4.34 17.36 -4.22
N TYR A 102 4.51 16.13 -3.73
CA TYR A 102 5.10 15.90 -2.41
C TYR A 102 6.59 16.29 -2.35
N ILE A 103 7.37 15.95 -3.39
CA ILE A 103 8.80 16.27 -3.47
C ILE A 103 9.00 17.77 -3.67
N THR A 104 8.27 18.36 -4.61
CA THR A 104 8.40 19.78 -4.94
C THR A 104 7.76 20.69 -3.89
N LYS A 105 6.85 20.16 -3.07
CA LYS A 105 5.94 20.93 -2.18
C LYS A 105 5.17 22.02 -2.92
N ALA A 106 4.99 21.86 -4.24
CA ALA A 106 4.14 22.73 -5.02
C ALA A 106 2.68 22.36 -4.74
N GLU A 107 1.87 23.33 -4.31
CA GLU A 107 0.42 23.12 -4.21
C GLU A 107 -0.15 23.13 -5.63
N MET A 108 -0.27 21.95 -6.27
CA MET A 108 -0.98 21.85 -7.56
C MET A 108 -2.44 22.27 -7.35
N SER A 109 -2.86 23.26 -8.13
CA SER A 109 -4.21 23.81 -8.06
C SER A 109 -5.23 22.86 -8.69
N LEU A 110 -6.51 23.04 -8.37
CA LEU A 110 -7.61 22.31 -9.04
C LEU A 110 -7.59 22.51 -10.57
N GLY A 111 -7.10 23.66 -11.04
CA GLY A 111 -6.91 23.94 -12.47
C GLY A 111 -5.87 23.03 -13.11
N ASP A 112 -4.76 22.77 -12.41
CA ASP A 112 -3.71 21.87 -12.88
C ASP A 112 -4.23 20.43 -12.93
N MET A 113 -5.01 20.00 -11.94
CA MET A 113 -5.64 18.68 -11.92
C MET A 113 -6.65 18.45 -13.06
N LEU A 114 -7.46 19.46 -13.39
CA LEU A 114 -8.45 19.36 -14.48
C LEU A 114 -7.81 19.31 -15.86
N SER A 115 -6.61 19.87 -16.04
CA SER A 115 -5.86 19.79 -17.30
C SER A 115 -5.34 18.38 -17.64
N LEU A 116 -5.45 17.44 -16.69
CA LEU A 116 -4.92 16.08 -16.79
C LEU A 116 -5.95 15.02 -17.18
N LEU A 117 -7.23 15.40 -17.28
CA LEU A 117 -8.31 14.60 -17.85
C LEU A 117 -8.23 14.59 -19.39
#